data_AF-A0A372BM14-F1
#
_entry.id   AF-A0A372BM14-F1
#
_cell.length_a   1.000
_cell.length_b   1.000
_cell.length_c   1.000
_cell.angle_alpha   90.00
_cell.angle_beta   90.00
_cell.angle_gamma   90.00
#
_symmetry.space_group_name_H-M   'P 1'
#
loop_
_entity.id
_entity.type
_entity.pdbx_description
1 polymer ?
#
loop_
_entity_poly.entity_id
_entity_poly.type
_entity_poly.pdbx_seq_one_letter_code
_entity_poly.pdbx_strand_id
1 'polypeptide(L)'
;MAFGAGLGITLQTTLNGQLAKGIGGDSVAAALFSFTAGAVCLGFYSLVRGGIASSLIAIPNQPWWSLMGGVLGSCALLSYVILAPRIGLSALLGLAIAGQIISSLLIDHFGLMGASERPVSIFKLCGTLVMLVGLAIALLGDR
;
A
#
# COMPACT_ATOMS: atom_id res chain seq x y z
N MET A 1 8.24 -11.92 -7.46
CA MET A 1 8.36 -10.61 -6.79
C MET A 1 7.01 -10.09 -6.30
N ALA A 2 6.05 -9.74 -7.18
CA ALA A 2 4.77 -9.12 -6.78
C ALA A 2 3.92 -9.96 -5.81
N PHE A 3 3.77 -11.26 -6.05
CA PHE A 3 3.07 -12.16 -5.12
C PHE A 3 3.71 -12.17 -3.72
N GLY A 4 5.04 -12.20 -3.66
CA GLY A 4 5.80 -12.12 -2.40
C GLY A 4 5.62 -10.78 -1.68
N ALA A 5 5.50 -9.67 -2.42
CA ALA A 5 5.17 -8.38 -1.82
C ALA A 5 3.77 -8.39 -1.19
N GLY A 6 2.80 -9.06 -1.83
CA GLY A 6 1.46 -9.28 -1.25
C GLY A 6 1.50 -10.05 0.07
N LEU A 7 2.27 -11.15 0.13
CA LEU A 7 2.50 -11.88 1.39
C LEU A 7 3.15 -10.99 2.45
N GLY A 8 4.13 -10.16 2.05
CA GLY A 8 4.80 -9.21 2.91
C GLY A 8 3.86 -8.18 3.53
N ILE A 9 2.91 -7.64 2.77
CA ILE A 9 1.90 -6.67 3.27
C ILE A 9 1.00 -7.32 4.33
N THR A 10 0.56 -8.56 4.11
CA THR A 10 -0.26 -9.30 5.09
C THR A 10 0.50 -9.54 6.39
N LEU A 11 1.77 -9.99 6.29
CA LEU A 11 2.63 -10.18 7.45
C LEU A 11 2.90 -8.87 8.19
N GLN A 12 3.24 -7.80 7.46
CA GLN A 12 3.47 -6.48 8.02
C GLN A 12 2.26 -5.97 8.81
N THR A 13 1.05 -6.11 8.25
CA THR A 13 -0.19 -5.69 8.91
C THR A 13 -0.40 -6.45 10.22
N THR A 14 -0.16 -7.76 10.19
CA THR A 14 -0.28 -8.63 11.37
C THR A 14 0.75 -8.26 12.45
N LEU A 15 2.02 -8.11 12.07
CA LEU A 15 3.11 -7.76 12.98
C LEU A 15 2.89 -6.39 13.62
N ASN A 16 2.46 -5.39 12.84
CA ASN A 16 2.19 -4.06 13.36
C ASN A 16 0.98 -4.02 14.29
N GLY A 17 -0.06 -4.81 14.00
CA GLY A 17 -1.18 -4.99 14.92
C GLY A 17 -0.76 -5.61 16.25
N GLN A 18 0.16 -6.58 16.23
CA GLN A 18 0.72 -7.17 17.46
C GLN A 18 1.62 -6.19 18.21
N LEU A 19 2.46 -5.42 17.51
CA LEU A 19 3.27 -4.37 18.10
C LEU A 19 2.39 -3.34 18.81
N ALA A 20 1.36 -2.84 18.13
CA ALA A 20 0.39 -1.88 18.69
C ALA A 20 -0.23 -2.43 19.98
N LYS A 21 -0.67 -3.70 19.99
CA LYS A 21 -1.17 -4.36 21.21
C LYS A 21 -0.12 -4.43 22.31
N GLY A 22 1.12 -4.79 21.97
CA GLY A 22 2.23 -4.93 22.92
C GLY A 22 2.64 -3.62 23.60
N ILE A 23 2.33 -2.47 23.00
CA ILE A 23 2.61 -1.13 23.55
C ILE A 23 1.35 -0.41 24.07
N GLY A 24 0.34 -1.16 24.50
CA GLY A 24 -0.87 -0.59 25.12
C GLY A 24 -1.95 -0.13 24.15
N GLY A 25 -1.92 -0.61 22.91
CA GLY A 25 -2.90 -0.29 21.87
C GLY A 25 -2.54 0.93 21.00
N ASP A 26 -1.36 1.53 21.20
CA ASP A 26 -0.93 2.70 20.43
C ASP A 26 -0.56 2.33 18.98
N SER A 27 -1.54 2.45 18.09
CA SER A 27 -1.39 2.14 16.67
C SER A 27 -0.51 3.16 15.94
N VAL A 28 -0.44 4.40 16.42
CA VAL A 28 0.37 5.46 15.81
C VAL A 28 1.84 5.22 16.11
N ALA A 29 2.18 4.93 17.37
CA ALA A 29 3.55 4.59 17.75
C ALA A 29 4.05 3.33 17.03
N ALA A 30 3.21 2.29 16.90
CA ALA A 30 3.56 1.08 16.16
C ALA A 30 3.81 1.37 14.67
N ALA A 31 2.94 2.17 14.03
CA ALA A 31 3.12 2.55 12.63
C ALA A 31 4.39 3.40 12.42
N LEU A 32 4.67 4.34 13.32
CA LEU A 32 5.86 5.19 13.28
C LEU A 32 7.14 4.36 13.43
N PHE A 33 7.17 3.42 14.38
CA PHE A 33 8.30 2.51 14.55
C PHE A 33 8.56 1.69 13.28
N SER A 34 7.50 1.09 12.71
CA SER A 34 7.63 0.26 11.50
C SER A 34 8.04 1.05 10.26
N PHE A 35 7.53 2.29 10.09
CA PHE A 35 7.99 3.18 9.02
C PHE A 35 9.45 3.57 9.19
N THR A 36 9.88 3.85 10.43
CA THR A 36 11.27 4.20 10.74
C THR A 36 12.20 3.03 10.46
N ALA A 37 11.84 1.82 10.90
CA ALA A 37 12.60 0.60 10.62
C ALA A 37 12.71 0.34 9.11
N GLY A 38 11.61 0.52 8.36
CA GLY A 38 11.60 0.46 6.90
C GLY A 38 12.51 1.51 6.25
N ALA A 39 12.46 2.76 6.73
CA ALA A 39 13.29 3.85 6.24
C ALA A 39 14.79 3.59 6.48
N VAL A 40 15.16 3.06 7.66
CA VAL A 40 16.54 2.67 7.97
C VAL A 40 17.02 1.55 7.04
N CYS A 41 16.17 0.54 6.79
CA CYS A 41 16.49 -0.55 5.87
C CYS A 41 16.71 -0.06 4.43
N LEU A 42 15.81 0.81 3.93
CA LEU A 42 15.93 1.44 2.62
C LEU A 42 17.16 2.35 2.52
N GLY A 43 17.46 3.09 3.59
CA GLY A 43 18.65 3.93 3.69
C GLY A 43 19.94 3.11 3.59
N PHE A 44 20.04 2.02 4.34
CA PHE A 44 21.16 1.10 4.24
C PHE A 44 21.32 0.51 2.84
N TYR A 45 20.22 0.03 2.24
CA TYR A 45 20.26 -0.49 0.87
C TYR A 45 20.69 0.58 -0.14
N SER A 46 20.21 1.81 0.01
CA SER A 46 20.59 2.93 -0.85
C SER A 46 22.05 3.34 -0.69
N LEU A 47 22.62 3.20 0.52
CA LEU A 47 24.04 3.44 0.77
C LEU A 47 24.91 2.39 0.08
N VAL A 48 24.56 1.10 0.21
CA VAL A 48 25.28 -0.02 -0.41
C VAL A 48 25.24 0.05 -1.94
N ARG A 49 24.10 0.48 -2.51
CA ARG A 49 23.95 0.65 -3.97
C ARG A 49 24.78 1.82 -4.53
N GLY A 50 25.13 2.81 -3.70
CA GLY A 50 25.78 4.04 -4.12
C GLY A 50 24.81 5.03 -4.80
N GLY A 51 25.27 6.28 -4.98
CA GLY A 51 24.49 7.33 -5.65
C GLY A 51 23.38 7.99 -4.81
N ILE A 52 23.38 7.76 -3.49
CA ILE A 52 22.37 8.37 -2.60
C ILE A 52 22.46 9.90 -2.57
N ALA A 53 23.67 10.46 -2.61
CA ALA A 53 23.88 11.90 -2.57
C ALA A 53 23.29 12.62 -3.79
N SER A 54 23.58 12.12 -5.00
CA SER A 54 23.01 12.67 -6.24
C SER A 54 21.49 12.52 -6.28
N SER A 55 20.97 11.39 -5.80
CA SER A 55 19.52 11.14 -5.73
C SER A 55 18.83 12.12 -4.78
N LEU A 56 19.38 12.34 -3.58
CA LEU A 56 18.83 13.27 -2.58
C LEU A 56 18.80 14.71 -3.09
N ILE A 57 19.85 15.15 -3.79
CA ILE A 57 19.92 16.50 -4.39
C ILE A 57 18.86 16.69 -5.48
N ALA A 58 18.43 15.63 -6.15
CA ALA A 58 17.43 15.70 -7.20
C ALA A 58 15.97 15.71 -6.66
N ILE A 59 15.74 15.31 -5.41
CA ILE A 59 14.38 15.21 -4.82
C ILE A 59 13.63 16.55 -4.85
N PRO A 60 14.21 17.69 -4.43
CA PRO A 60 13.51 18.98 -4.44
C PRO A 60 13.07 19.44 -5.84
N ASN A 61 13.68 18.90 -6.90
CA ASN A 61 13.33 19.22 -8.29
C ASN A 61 12.19 18.35 -8.84
N GLN A 62 11.69 17.40 -8.07
CA GLN A 62 10.58 16.55 -8.49
C GLN A 62 9.22 17.23 -8.27
N PRO A 63 8.19 16.86 -9.05
CA PRO A 63 6.84 17.38 -8.83
C PRO A 63 6.34 17.11 -7.40
N TRP A 64 5.68 18.10 -6.77
CA TRP A 64 5.25 17.98 -5.38
C TRP A 64 4.38 16.75 -5.09
N TRP A 65 3.57 16.31 -6.06
CA TRP A 65 2.71 15.13 -5.92
C TRP A 65 3.52 13.83 -5.80
N SER A 66 4.73 13.75 -6.36
CA SER A 66 5.57 12.55 -6.24
C SER A 66 6.17 12.41 -4.84
N LEU A 67 6.26 13.52 -4.10
CA LEU A 67 6.76 13.56 -2.72
C LEU A 67 5.70 13.07 -1.71
N MET A 68 4.43 12.98 -2.12
CA MET A 68 3.33 12.52 -1.26
C MET A 68 3.30 11.01 -1.03
N GLY A 69 4.11 10.23 -1.74
CA GLY A 69 4.14 8.77 -1.63
C GLY A 69 4.38 8.27 -0.19
N GLY A 70 5.30 8.91 0.54
CA GLY A 70 5.57 8.56 1.94
C GLY A 70 4.38 8.84 2.87
N VAL A 71 3.72 9.99 2.67
CA VAL A 71 2.52 10.38 3.44
C VAL A 71 1.39 9.39 3.17
N LEU A 72 1.06 9.14 1.91
CA LEU A 72 0.00 8.20 1.51
C LEU A 72 0.27 6.78 2.03
N GLY A 73 1.52 6.31 1.93
CA GLY A 73 1.93 5.01 2.46
C GLY A 73 1.76 4.92 3.99
N SER A 74 2.11 5.98 4.72
CA SER A 74 1.96 6.02 6.17
C SER A 74 0.49 6.03 6.62
N CYS A 75 -0.36 6.79 5.93
CA CYS A 75 -1.80 6.79 6.16
C CYS A 75 -2.43 5.43 5.86
N ALA A 76 -2.01 4.77 4.78
CA ALA A 76 -2.47 3.42 4.45
C ALA A 76 -2.08 2.41 5.53
N LEU A 77 -0.81 2.41 5.96
CA LEU A 77 -0.36 1.51 7.02
C LEU A 77 -1.09 1.74 8.33
N LEU A 78 -1.21 3.01 8.76
CA LEU A 78 -1.93 3.36 9.97
C LEU A 78 -3.38 2.87 9.90
N SER A 79 -4.04 3.09 8.77
CA SER A 79 -5.39 2.60 8.51
C SER A 79 -5.45 1.08 8.65
N TYR A 80 -4.47 0.35 8.13
CA TYR A 80 -4.43 -1.12 8.22
C TYR A 80 -4.28 -1.59 9.67
N VAL A 81 -3.39 -0.96 10.46
CA VAL A 81 -3.19 -1.30 11.88
C VAL A 81 -4.45 -1.02 12.70
N ILE A 82 -5.15 0.08 12.43
CA ILE A 82 -6.38 0.47 13.13
C ILE A 82 -7.57 -0.41 12.72
N LEU A 83 -7.72 -0.70 11.42
CA LEU A 83 -8.89 -1.38 10.89
C LEU A 83 -8.81 -2.90 10.98
N ALA A 84 -7.62 -3.49 10.89
CA ALA A 84 -7.44 -4.95 10.97
C ALA A 84 -8.14 -5.59 12.19
N PRO A 85 -8.00 -5.08 13.43
CA PRO A 85 -8.71 -5.64 14.58
C PRO A 85 -10.21 -5.30 14.62
N ARG A 86 -10.68 -4.30 13.86
CA ARG A 86 -12.09 -3.83 13.89
C ARG A 86 -12.98 -4.56 12.90
N ILE A 87 -12.50 -4.76 11.68
CA ILE A 87 -13.29 -5.35 10.58
C ILE A 87 -12.74 -6.71 10.13
N GLY A 88 -11.64 -7.16 10.72
CA GLY A 88 -10.95 -8.39 10.34
C GLY A 88 -9.98 -8.19 9.18
N LEU A 89 -8.93 -9.02 9.15
CA LEU A 89 -7.85 -8.93 8.17
C LEU A 89 -8.33 -9.22 6.74
N SER A 90 -9.23 -10.20 6.57
CA SER A 90 -9.79 -10.57 5.26
C SER A 90 -10.54 -9.40 4.63
N ALA A 91 -11.47 -8.78 5.37
CA ALA A 91 -12.25 -7.63 4.88
C ALA A 91 -11.37 -6.41 4.59
N LEU A 92 -10.41 -6.11 5.47
CA LEU A 92 -9.46 -5.02 5.27
C LEU A 92 -8.66 -5.19 3.96
N LEU A 93 -7.99 -6.34 3.80
CA LEU A 93 -7.13 -6.58 2.63
C LEU A 93 -7.96 -6.70 1.36
N GLY A 94 -9.15 -7.31 1.43
CA GLY A 94 -10.10 -7.37 0.34
C GLY A 94 -10.47 -5.97 -0.17
N LEU A 95 -11.00 -5.13 0.71
CA LEU A 95 -11.38 -3.74 0.37
C LEU A 95 -10.19 -2.93 -0.13
N ALA A 96 -9.01 -3.13 0.46
CA ALA A 96 -7.79 -2.47 -0.01
C ALA A 96 -7.41 -2.90 -1.44
N ILE A 97 -7.46 -4.20 -1.75
CA ILE A 97 -7.19 -4.70 -3.10
C ILE A 97 -8.21 -4.15 -4.09
N ALA A 98 -9.49 -4.08 -3.73
CA ALA A 98 -10.51 -3.45 -4.56
C ALA A 98 -10.17 -1.99 -4.87
N GLY A 99 -9.81 -1.21 -3.85
CA GLY A 99 -9.37 0.18 -3.99
C GLY A 99 -8.12 0.33 -4.86
N GLN A 100 -7.14 -0.56 -4.70
CA GLN A 100 -5.91 -0.58 -5.50
C GLN A 100 -6.19 -0.87 -6.98
N ILE A 101 -7.06 -1.84 -7.28
CA ILE A 101 -7.43 -2.18 -8.66
C ILE A 101 -8.16 -1.01 -9.32
N ILE A 102 -9.18 -0.43 -8.66
CA ILE A 102 -9.94 0.70 -9.19
C ILE A 102 -9.02 1.90 -9.41
N SER A 103 -8.16 2.23 -8.44
CA SER A 103 -7.22 3.34 -8.55
C SER A 103 -6.22 3.13 -9.68
N SER A 104 -5.70 1.91 -9.84
CA SER A 104 -4.79 1.57 -10.94
C SER A 104 -5.45 1.75 -12.31
N LEU A 105 -6.72 1.36 -12.46
CA LEU A 105 -7.45 1.57 -13.71
C LEU A 105 -7.62 3.06 -14.03
N LEU A 106 -7.98 3.88 -13.03
CA LEU A 106 -8.14 5.32 -13.23
C LEU A 106 -6.81 5.99 -13.59
N ILE A 107 -5.73 5.65 -12.87
CA ILE A 107 -4.39 6.21 -13.14
C ILE A 107 -3.91 5.82 -14.53
N ASP A 108 -4.01 4.53 -14.90
CA ASP A 108 -3.60 4.03 -16.21
C ASP A 108 -4.44 4.64 -17.35
N HIS A 109 -5.76 4.71 -17.16
CA HIS A 109 -6.68 5.15 -18.22
C HIS A 109 -6.54 6.63 -18.54
N PHE A 110 -6.36 7.48 -17.53
CA PHE A 110 -6.26 8.92 -17.68
C PHE A 110 -4.81 9.44 -17.71
N GLY A 111 -3.82 8.54 -17.67
CA GLY A 111 -2.39 8.92 -17.66
C GLY A 111 -2.01 9.82 -16.46
N LEU A 112 -2.67 9.63 -15.31
CA LEU A 112 -2.50 10.53 -14.16
C LEU A 112 -1.08 10.43 -13.59
N MET A 113 -0.59 11.54 -13.03
CA MET A 113 0.73 11.61 -12.38
C MET A 113 1.91 11.15 -13.27
N GLY A 114 1.82 11.41 -14.58
CA GLY A 114 2.87 11.03 -15.54
C GLY A 114 2.90 9.55 -15.88
N ALA A 115 1.85 8.80 -15.52
CA ALA A 115 1.68 7.42 -15.97
C ALA A 115 1.51 7.37 -17.49
N SER A 116 2.05 6.31 -18.12
CA SER A 116 1.78 6.03 -19.52
C SER A 116 0.29 5.76 -19.68
N GLU A 117 -0.39 6.57 -20.48
CA GLU A 117 -1.79 6.35 -20.80
C GLU A 117 -1.96 4.99 -21.47
N ARG A 118 -2.78 4.14 -20.86
CA ARG A 118 -3.07 2.78 -21.31
C ARG A 118 -4.59 2.61 -21.31
N PRO A 119 -5.25 2.74 -22.47
CA PRO A 119 -6.70 2.61 -22.54
C PRO A 119 -7.13 1.24 -22.00
N VAL A 120 -8.14 1.26 -21.14
CA VAL A 120 -8.64 0.05 -20.49
C VAL A 120 -9.44 -0.74 -21.52
N SER A 121 -8.96 -1.93 -21.87
CA SER A 121 -9.70 -2.82 -22.75
C SER A 121 -10.97 -3.34 -22.06
N ILE A 122 -12.01 -3.62 -22.85
CA ILE A 122 -13.25 -4.21 -22.35
C ILE A 122 -12.96 -5.51 -21.59
N PHE A 123 -12.02 -6.33 -22.05
CA PHE A 123 -11.61 -7.55 -21.35
C PHE A 123 -10.98 -7.29 -19.98
N LYS A 124 -10.12 -6.28 -19.85
CA LYS A 124 -9.53 -5.89 -18.56
C LYS A 124 -10.63 -5.40 -17.61
N LEU A 125 -11.58 -4.61 -18.11
CA LEU A 125 -12.72 -4.14 -17.33
C LEU A 125 -13.60 -5.30 -16.84
N CYS A 126 -13.96 -6.22 -17.73
CA CYS A 126 -14.73 -7.42 -17.36
C CYS A 126 -13.99 -8.28 -16.34
N GLY A 127 -12.68 -8.50 -16.52
CA GLY A 127 -11.85 -9.24 -15.57
C GLY A 127 -11.83 -8.58 -14.19
N THR A 128 -11.67 -7.25 -14.14
CA THR A 128 -11.77 -6.49 -12.90
C THR A 128 -13.14 -6.62 -12.24
N LEU A 129 -14.23 -6.53 -13.00
CA LEU A 129 -15.59 -6.72 -12.46
C LEU A 129 -15.75 -8.12 -11.84
N VAL A 130 -15.26 -9.16 -12.51
CA VAL A 130 -15.27 -10.53 -11.98
C VAL A 130 -14.48 -10.62 -10.68
N MET A 131 -13.29 -10.01 -10.60
CA MET A 131 -12.50 -9.98 -9.36
C MET A 131 -13.24 -9.27 -8.21
N LEU A 132 -13.87 -8.13 -8.49
CA LEU A 132 -14.62 -7.35 -7.50
C LEU A 132 -15.86 -8.10 -7.02
N VAL A 133 -16.58 -8.77 -7.91
CA VAL A 133 -17.74 -9.62 -7.56
C VAL A 133 -17.29 -10.82 -6.73
N GLY A 134 -16.24 -11.52 -7.16
CA GLY A 134 -15.69 -12.65 -6.40
C GLY A 134 -15.25 -12.24 -5.00
N LEU A 135 -14.63 -11.06 -4.87
CA LEU A 135 -14.29 -10.50 -3.58
C LEU A 135 -15.54 -10.15 -2.75
N ALA A 136 -16.55 -9.52 -3.35
CA ALA A 136 -17.79 -9.21 -2.65
C ALA A 136 -18.48 -10.48 -2.11
N ILE A 137 -18.50 -11.55 -2.90
CA ILE A 137 -18.99 -12.86 -2.47
C ILE A 137 -18.15 -13.40 -1.31
N ALA A 138 -16.82 -13.36 -1.41
CA ALA A 138 -15.94 -13.84 -0.34
C ALA A 138 -16.08 -13.05 0.98
N LEU A 139 -16.43 -11.76 0.91
CA LEU A 139 -16.58 -10.91 2.09
C LEU A 139 -18.00 -10.92 2.69
N LEU A 140 -19.02 -11.16 1.86
CA LEU A 140 -20.43 -11.09 2.26
C LEU A 140 -21.11 -12.46 2.35
N GLY A 141 -20.52 -13.51 1.77
CA GLY A 141 -21.12 -14.84 1.70
C GLY A 141 -21.17 -15.60 3.03
N ASP A 142 -20.33 -15.19 3.99
CA ASP A 142 -20.28 -15.77 5.34
C ASP A 142 -21.19 -15.02 6.36
N ARG A 143 -21.99 -14.04 5.89
CA ARG A 143 -22.96 -13.29 6.71
C ARG A 143 -24.37 -13.81 6.52
#